data_AF-A0A7S1K5X1-F1
#
_entry.id   AF-A0A7S1K5X1-F1
#
_cell.length_a   1.000
_cell.length_b   1.000
_cell.length_c   1.000
_cell.angle_alpha   90.00
_cell.angle_beta   90.00
_cell.angle_gamma   90.00
#
_symmetry.space_group_name_H-M   'P 1'
#
loop_
_entity.id
_entity.type
_entity.pdbx_description
1 polymer ?
#
loop_
_entity_poly.entity_id
_entity_poly.type
_entity_poly.pdbx_seq_one_letter_code
_entity_poly.pdbx_strand_id
1 'polypeptide(L)'
;ETWSRVKESDGMQAARNWCRKFFLDPNTLSQIDDMRSHLQSVLVDAGFISPGWVRDPPPPPPALLEALHGNRQRTEYDRRRYALVRALLCAALYPQIAVKQASSGGARGPDKYAAKGMREAEIHPSSVLKKGANHICIVYQEKSKTTGPDKAAKLYLRDTTGVSLKSILAFGGELEASEDRRQIIVDGWFRVDASPQDITVFRRLRSLLDGVLRRKIDAPQADLDELGLRVVDWIVRLLVLDTQQA
;
A
#
# COMPACT_ATOMS: atom_id res chain seq x y z
N GLU A 1 -8.67 14.56 -1.30
CA GLU A 1 -7.91 15.83 -1.19
C GLU A 1 -8.56 16.97 -1.97
N THR A 2 -8.72 16.88 -3.31
CA THR A 2 -9.29 17.97 -4.10
C THR A 2 -10.71 18.37 -3.69
N TRP A 3 -11.59 17.39 -3.44
CA TRP A 3 -12.96 17.66 -3.00
C TRP A 3 -13.01 18.44 -1.67
N SER A 4 -12.24 18.01 -0.66
CA SER A 4 -12.16 18.68 0.65
C SER A 4 -11.67 20.12 0.50
N ARG A 5 -10.65 20.36 -0.35
CA ARG A 5 -10.16 21.72 -0.64
C ARG A 5 -11.24 22.60 -1.27
N VAL A 6 -11.96 22.09 -2.27
CA VAL A 6 -13.06 22.84 -2.92
C VAL A 6 -14.19 23.11 -1.91
N LYS A 7 -14.50 22.16 -1.03
CA LYS A 7 -15.50 22.33 0.04
C LYS A 7 -15.08 23.43 1.03
N GLU A 8 -13.80 23.46 1.41
CA GLU A 8 -13.23 24.45 2.32
C GLU A 8 -13.11 25.85 1.71
N SER A 9 -12.67 25.96 0.45
CA SER A 9 -12.43 27.26 -0.20
C SER A 9 -13.69 27.88 -0.80
N ASP A 10 -14.51 27.06 -1.49
CA ASP A 10 -15.59 27.53 -2.37
C ASP A 10 -16.98 27.09 -1.85
N GLY A 11 -17.02 26.35 -0.75
CA GLY A 11 -18.23 25.90 -0.08
C GLY A 11 -18.85 24.63 -0.67
N MET A 12 -19.89 24.14 0.01
CA MET A 12 -20.53 22.86 -0.31
C MET A 12 -21.18 22.82 -1.69
N GLN A 13 -21.68 23.96 -2.19
CA GLN A 13 -22.32 24.01 -3.50
C GLN A 13 -21.30 23.82 -4.64
N ALA A 14 -20.12 24.43 -4.53
CA ALA A 14 -19.01 24.21 -5.46
C ALA A 14 -18.52 22.76 -5.39
N ALA A 15 -18.41 22.20 -4.18
CA ALA A 15 -18.04 20.80 -3.99
C ALA A 15 -19.04 19.83 -4.65
N ARG A 16 -20.35 20.10 -4.57
CA ARG A 16 -21.40 19.32 -5.28
C ARG A 16 -21.25 19.42 -6.80
N ASN A 17 -20.97 20.62 -7.33
CA ASN A 17 -20.74 20.81 -8.76
C ASN A 17 -19.48 20.06 -9.23
N TRP A 18 -18.43 20.06 -8.42
CA TRP A 18 -17.22 19.27 -8.67
C TRP A 18 -17.53 17.76 -8.70
N CYS A 19 -18.32 17.25 -7.75
CA CYS A 19 -18.75 15.85 -7.73
C CYS A 19 -19.48 15.45 -9.02
N ARG A 20 -20.40 16.29 -9.50
CA ARG A 20 -21.13 16.08 -10.77
C ARG A 20 -20.19 15.95 -11.96
N LYS A 21 -19.14 16.77 -12.04
CA LYS A 21 -18.15 16.73 -13.12
C LYS A 21 -17.38 15.41 -13.20
N PHE A 22 -17.15 14.76 -12.05
CA PHE A 22 -16.36 13.54 -11.96
C PHE A 22 -17.21 12.28 -11.70
N PHE A 23 -18.53 12.38 -11.81
CA PHE A 23 -19.47 11.28 -11.54
C PHE A 23 -19.31 10.68 -10.13
N LEU A 24 -19.05 11.54 -9.14
CA LEU A 24 -18.88 11.16 -7.75
C LEU A 24 -20.15 11.48 -6.96
N ASP A 25 -20.43 10.67 -5.93
CA ASP A 25 -21.53 10.93 -5.01
C ASP A 25 -21.06 11.83 -3.84
N PRO A 26 -21.68 13.00 -3.63
CA PRO A 26 -21.25 13.93 -2.58
C PRO A 26 -21.54 13.41 -1.16
N ASN A 27 -22.55 12.56 -0.98
CA ASN A 27 -22.87 11.99 0.32
C ASN A 27 -21.85 10.92 0.70
N THR A 28 -21.48 10.03 -0.23
CA THR A 28 -20.41 9.05 -0.05
C THR A 28 -19.09 9.73 0.28
N LEU A 29 -18.72 10.80 -0.41
CA LEU A 29 -17.49 11.55 -0.09
C LEU A 29 -17.54 12.19 1.31
N SER A 30 -18.71 12.68 1.72
CA SER A 30 -18.89 13.22 3.08
C SER A 30 -18.78 12.13 4.13
N GLN A 31 -19.38 10.96 3.91
CA GLN A 31 -19.25 9.80 4.81
C GLN A 31 -17.79 9.31 4.92
N ILE A 32 -17.03 9.33 3.82
CA ILE A 32 -15.59 8.99 3.85
C ILE A 32 -14.80 10.02 4.69
N ASP A 33 -15.13 11.30 4.57
CA ASP A 33 -14.51 12.39 5.35
C ASP A 33 -14.83 12.27 6.86
N ASP A 34 -16.10 11.95 7.18
CA ASP A 34 -16.55 11.70 8.55
C ASP A 34 -15.86 10.47 9.14
N MET A 35 -15.78 9.36 8.38
CA MET A 35 -15.10 8.14 8.79
C MET A 35 -13.60 8.38 9.02
N ARG A 36 -12.95 9.18 8.16
CA ARG A 36 -11.55 9.57 8.34
C ARG A 36 -11.37 10.33 9.66
N SER A 37 -12.24 11.27 9.95
CA SER A 37 -12.20 12.05 11.19
C SER A 37 -12.43 11.16 12.41
N HIS A 38 -13.34 10.19 12.30
CA HIS A 38 -13.58 9.20 13.34
C HIS A 38 -12.36 8.32 13.61
N LEU A 39 -11.72 7.76 12.56
CA LEU A 39 -10.49 6.97 12.70
C LEU A 39 -9.36 7.79 13.32
N GLN A 40 -9.27 9.08 12.98
CA GLN A 40 -8.32 9.99 13.61
C GLN A 40 -8.58 10.18 15.10
N SER A 41 -9.85 10.34 15.51
CA SER A 41 -10.23 10.39 16.93
C SER A 41 -9.78 9.12 17.65
N VAL A 42 -10.04 7.95 17.07
CA VAL A 42 -9.64 6.66 17.66
C VAL A 42 -8.13 6.58 17.85
N LEU A 43 -7.33 7.10 16.92
CA LEU A 43 -5.86 7.14 17.05
C LEU A 43 -5.38 8.12 18.13
N VAL A 44 -6.09 9.23 18.34
CA VAL A 44 -5.83 10.17 19.44
C VAL A 44 -6.18 9.54 20.79
N ASP A 45 -7.36 8.94 20.88
CA ASP A 45 -7.85 8.27 22.09
C ASP A 45 -6.94 7.09 22.47
N ALA A 46 -6.43 6.36 21.47
CA ALA A 46 -5.44 5.31 21.66
C ALA A 46 -4.03 5.83 21.97
N GLY A 47 -3.77 7.14 21.89
CA GLY A 47 -2.50 7.77 22.19
C GLY A 47 -1.43 7.68 21.10
N PHE A 48 -1.76 7.16 19.92
CA PHE A 48 -0.82 7.09 18.80
C PHE A 48 -0.55 8.45 18.15
N ILE A 49 -1.50 9.39 18.29
CA ILE A 49 -1.43 10.74 17.76
C ILE A 49 -1.72 11.72 18.90
N SER A 50 -0.95 12.80 19.02
CA SER A 50 -1.23 13.83 20.01
C SER A 50 -2.47 14.66 19.61
N PRO A 51 -3.29 15.15 20.56
CA PRO A 51 -4.43 16.00 20.23
C PRO A 51 -4.03 17.27 19.45
N GLY A 52 -2.83 17.78 19.70
CA GLY A 52 -2.25 18.93 18.98
C GLY A 52 -2.03 18.65 17.49
N TRP A 53 -1.71 17.41 17.12
CA TRP A 53 -1.49 16.99 15.73
C TRP A 53 -2.73 17.18 14.85
N VAL A 54 -3.94 17.08 15.44
CA VAL A 54 -5.20 17.25 14.70
C VAL A 54 -5.43 18.69 14.26
N ARG A 55 -5.07 19.65 15.12
CA ARG A 55 -5.25 21.08 14.85
C ARG A 55 -4.08 21.66 14.07
N ASP A 56 -2.87 21.30 14.46
CA ASP A 56 -1.63 21.78 13.87
C ASP A 56 -0.64 20.62 13.74
N PRO A 57 -0.74 19.82 12.66
CA PRO A 57 0.14 18.69 12.47
C PRO A 57 1.59 19.19 12.40
N PRO A 58 2.48 18.71 13.30
CA PRO A 58 3.88 19.08 13.26
C PRO A 58 4.48 18.73 11.90
N PRO A 59 5.51 19.48 11.46
CA PRO A 59 6.21 19.14 10.23
C PRO A 59 6.72 17.69 10.33
N PRO A 60 6.64 16.92 9.24
CA PRO A 60 7.16 15.56 9.23
C PRO A 60 8.65 15.56 9.64
N PRO A 61 9.14 14.50 10.30
CA PRO A 61 10.52 14.43 10.76
C PRO A 61 11.50 14.74 9.62
N PRO A 62 12.61 15.47 9.86
CA PRO A 62 13.58 15.81 8.82
C PRO A 62 14.06 14.61 8.02
N ALA A 63 14.22 13.45 8.66
CA ALA A 63 14.61 12.21 8.01
C ALA A 63 13.53 11.68 7.04
N LEU A 64 12.25 11.75 7.42
CA LEU A 64 11.12 11.43 6.54
C LEU A 64 11.04 12.43 5.37
N LEU A 65 11.22 13.72 5.67
CA LEU A 65 11.31 14.76 4.64
C LEU A 65 12.46 14.51 3.69
N GLU A 66 13.65 14.15 4.16
CA GLU A 66 14.80 13.83 3.31
C GLU A 66 14.52 12.60 2.45
N ALA A 67 13.95 11.54 3.04
CA ALA A 67 13.58 10.33 2.33
C ALA A 67 12.52 10.59 1.24
N LEU A 68 11.60 11.53 1.44
CA LEU A 68 10.55 11.87 0.48
C LEU A 68 10.95 12.98 -0.50
N HIS A 69 11.65 14.02 -0.05
CA HIS A 69 11.98 15.24 -0.80
C HIS A 69 13.35 15.20 -1.48
N GLY A 70 14.32 14.51 -0.88
CA GLY A 70 15.78 14.76 -1.00
C GLY A 70 16.19 15.53 -2.26
N ASN A 71 16.43 16.84 -2.16
CA ASN A 71 16.82 17.78 -3.23
C ASN A 71 16.21 17.56 -4.63
N ARG A 72 14.98 17.03 -4.74
CA ARG A 72 14.37 16.57 -5.99
C ARG A 72 13.10 17.34 -6.34
N GLN A 73 12.73 17.30 -7.62
CA GLN A 73 11.54 17.97 -8.14
C GLN A 73 10.25 17.43 -7.50
N ARG A 74 9.20 18.27 -7.46
CA ARG A 74 7.87 17.94 -6.89
C ARG A 74 7.28 16.61 -7.37
N THR A 75 7.55 16.23 -8.60
CA THR A 75 7.10 14.96 -9.21
C THR A 75 7.69 13.72 -8.54
N GLU A 76 8.94 13.79 -8.10
CA GLU A 76 9.59 12.69 -7.38
C GLU A 76 9.03 12.57 -5.96
N TYR A 77 8.80 13.70 -5.29
CA TYR A 77 8.18 13.70 -3.96
C TYR A 77 6.84 12.97 -3.98
N ASP A 78 5.98 13.30 -4.94
CA ASP A 78 4.68 12.64 -5.09
C ASP A 78 4.86 11.13 -5.34
N ARG A 79 5.81 10.73 -6.21
CA ARG A 79 6.12 9.31 -6.47
C ARG A 79 6.49 8.56 -5.20
N ARG A 80 7.41 9.11 -4.40
CA ARG A 80 7.88 8.49 -3.14
C ARG A 80 6.79 8.44 -2.08
N ARG A 81 5.99 9.51 -1.96
CA ARG A 81 4.81 9.55 -1.10
C ARG A 81 3.82 8.45 -1.47
N TYR A 82 3.49 8.28 -2.75
CA TYR A 82 2.60 7.22 -3.20
C TYR A 82 3.21 5.82 -3.02
N ALA A 83 4.52 5.65 -3.18
CA ALA A 83 5.21 4.38 -2.91
C ALA A 83 5.06 3.97 -1.44
N LEU A 84 5.21 4.92 -0.51
CA LEU A 84 4.98 4.68 0.91
C LEU A 84 3.52 4.29 1.19
N VAL A 85 2.54 5.02 0.63
CA VAL A 85 1.12 4.68 0.78
C VAL A 85 0.81 3.29 0.24
N ARG A 86 1.35 2.92 -0.92
CA ARG A 86 1.21 1.56 -1.51
C ARG A 86 1.82 0.50 -0.60
N ALA A 87 2.95 0.79 0.04
CA ALA A 87 3.56 -0.13 0.99
C ALA A 87 2.72 -0.30 2.26
N LEU A 88 2.12 0.77 2.79
CA LEU A 88 1.18 0.70 3.91
C LEU A 88 -0.11 -0.07 3.53
N LEU A 89 -0.62 0.10 2.31
CA LEU A 89 -1.72 -0.72 1.80
C LEU A 89 -1.34 -2.20 1.70
N CYS A 90 -0.09 -2.50 1.31
CA CYS A 90 0.42 -3.87 1.34
C CYS A 90 0.37 -4.46 2.75
N ALA A 91 0.78 -3.69 3.76
CA ALA A 91 0.71 -4.13 5.16
C ALA A 91 -0.74 -4.33 5.64
N ALA A 92 -1.63 -3.41 5.29
CA ALA A 92 -3.02 -3.43 5.74
C ALA A 92 -3.84 -4.56 5.09
N LEU A 93 -3.56 -4.89 3.83
CA LEU A 93 -4.35 -5.85 3.06
C LEU A 93 -3.76 -7.26 3.03
N TYR A 94 -2.52 -7.45 3.49
CA TYR A 94 -1.94 -8.79 3.57
C TYR A 94 -2.84 -9.73 4.42
N PRO A 95 -3.14 -10.98 3.98
CA PRO A 95 -2.53 -11.75 2.89
C PRO A 95 -3.19 -11.60 1.51
N GLN A 96 -4.03 -10.59 1.27
CA GLN A 96 -4.73 -10.34 0.01
C GLN A 96 -3.81 -9.74 -1.06
N ILE A 97 -2.82 -10.54 -1.48
CA ILE A 97 -1.88 -10.20 -2.54
C ILE A 97 -2.07 -11.10 -3.75
N ALA A 98 -1.80 -10.57 -4.93
CA ALA A 98 -1.84 -11.28 -6.19
C ALA A 98 -0.60 -10.96 -7.03
N VAL A 99 -0.11 -11.97 -7.74
CA VAL A 99 1.14 -11.92 -8.49
C VAL A 99 0.85 -12.26 -9.93
N LYS A 100 1.31 -11.41 -10.84
CA LYS A 100 1.15 -11.61 -12.27
C LYS A 100 1.84 -12.90 -12.71
N GLN A 101 1.12 -13.72 -13.47
CA GLN A 101 1.67 -14.93 -14.07
C GLN A 101 2.34 -14.59 -15.39
N ALA A 102 3.45 -15.28 -15.70
CA ALA A 102 4.07 -15.20 -17.01
C ALA A 102 3.07 -15.65 -18.09
N SER A 103 2.92 -14.88 -19.15
CA SER A 103 2.09 -15.26 -20.28
C SER A 103 2.74 -16.43 -21.02
N SER A 104 2.19 -17.64 -20.84
CA SER A 104 2.61 -18.81 -21.60
C SER A 104 2.11 -18.69 -23.04
N GLY A 105 2.98 -18.27 -23.95
CA GLY A 105 2.71 -18.18 -25.39
C GLY A 105 2.12 -16.83 -25.80
N GLY A 106 2.57 -16.31 -26.95
CA GLY A 106 2.32 -14.95 -27.47
C GLY A 106 0.87 -14.56 -27.81
N ALA A 107 -0.12 -15.12 -27.12
CA ALA A 107 -1.52 -14.74 -27.23
C ALA A 107 -1.78 -13.42 -26.47
N ARG A 108 -2.46 -12.48 -27.14
CA ARG A 108 -2.97 -11.21 -26.59
C ARG A 108 -4.17 -11.44 -25.64
N GLY A 109 -3.99 -12.24 -24.61
CA GLY A 109 -4.98 -12.46 -23.55
C GLY A 109 -4.88 -11.41 -22.43
N PRO A 110 -5.92 -11.29 -21.58
CA PRO A 110 -5.83 -10.44 -20.39
C PRO A 110 -4.79 -10.98 -19.41
N ASP A 111 -4.15 -10.08 -18.67
CA ASP A 111 -3.20 -10.43 -17.61
C ASP A 111 -3.88 -11.28 -16.52
N LYS A 112 -3.24 -12.40 -16.20
CA LYS A 112 -3.65 -13.34 -15.18
C LYS A 112 -2.79 -13.19 -13.94
N TYR A 113 -3.43 -13.31 -12.78
CA TYR A 113 -2.81 -13.20 -11.47
C TYR A 113 -3.09 -14.45 -10.64
N ALA A 114 -2.09 -14.89 -9.88
CA ALA A 114 -2.22 -15.92 -8.85
C ALA A 114 -2.24 -15.28 -7.46
N ALA A 115 -3.09 -15.77 -6.57
CA ALA A 115 -3.13 -15.42 -5.16
C ALA A 115 -3.14 -16.69 -4.31
N LYS A 116 -2.95 -16.55 -2.98
CA LYS A 116 -3.00 -17.71 -2.08
C LYS A 116 -4.34 -18.46 -2.22
N GLY A 117 -4.26 -19.75 -2.59
CA GLY A 117 -5.45 -20.58 -2.85
C GLY A 117 -6.19 -20.28 -4.16
N MET A 118 -5.63 -19.45 -5.04
CA MET A 118 -6.24 -19.01 -6.29
C MET A 118 -5.22 -19.06 -7.42
N ARG A 119 -5.37 -20.03 -8.33
CA ARG A 119 -4.40 -20.22 -9.42
C ARG A 119 -4.50 -19.15 -10.50
N GLU A 120 -5.70 -18.63 -10.74
CA GLU A 120 -5.96 -17.70 -11.83
C GLU A 120 -7.11 -16.74 -11.48
N ALA A 121 -6.85 -15.45 -11.57
CA ALA A 121 -7.83 -14.38 -11.58
C ALA A 121 -7.39 -13.23 -12.47
N GLU A 122 -8.37 -12.43 -12.91
CA GLU A 122 -8.13 -11.22 -13.68
C GLU A 122 -8.44 -9.97 -12.84
N ILE A 123 -7.81 -8.85 -13.16
CA ILE A 123 -8.26 -7.56 -12.64
C ILE A 123 -9.65 -7.24 -13.25
N HIS A 124 -10.59 -6.82 -12.39
CA HIS A 124 -11.93 -6.45 -12.80
C HIS A 124 -11.94 -5.25 -13.78
N PRO A 125 -12.80 -5.22 -14.81
CA PRO A 125 -12.85 -4.12 -15.79
C PRO A 125 -13.07 -2.70 -15.23
N SER A 126 -13.68 -2.57 -14.05
CA SER A 126 -13.87 -1.28 -13.39
C SER A 126 -12.62 -0.75 -12.68
N SER A 127 -11.59 -1.59 -12.47
CA SER A 127 -10.36 -1.16 -11.83
C SER A 127 -9.52 -0.31 -12.78
N VAL A 128 -8.93 0.77 -12.25
CA VAL A 128 -8.01 1.65 -12.99
C VAL A 128 -6.79 0.87 -13.51
N LEU A 129 -6.35 -0.16 -12.79
CA LEU A 129 -5.22 -1.01 -13.19
C LEU A 129 -5.53 -1.91 -14.40
N LYS A 130 -6.81 -2.16 -14.75
CA LYS A 130 -7.13 -2.95 -15.94
C LYS A 130 -6.61 -2.30 -17.23
N LYS A 131 -6.58 -0.95 -17.26
CA LYS A 131 -6.15 -0.14 -18.40
C LYS A 131 -4.73 0.43 -18.22
N GLY A 132 -4.04 0.10 -17.12
CA GLY A 132 -2.86 0.80 -16.64
C GLY A 132 -1.65 -0.10 -16.36
N ALA A 133 -0.66 0.46 -15.67
CA ALA A 133 0.69 -0.05 -15.46
C ALA A 133 0.80 -1.55 -15.11
N ASN A 134 1.84 -2.17 -15.65
CA ASN A 134 2.16 -3.59 -15.56
C ASN A 134 2.80 -3.95 -14.20
N HIS A 135 2.03 -3.89 -13.12
CA HIS A 135 2.56 -4.26 -11.81
C HIS A 135 2.64 -5.79 -11.65
N ILE A 136 3.84 -6.31 -11.40
CA ILE A 136 4.06 -7.73 -11.10
C ILE A 136 3.29 -8.16 -9.85
N CYS A 137 3.23 -7.29 -8.84
CA CYS A 137 2.54 -7.56 -7.59
C CYS A 137 1.45 -6.52 -7.33
N ILE A 138 0.29 -7.00 -6.90
CA ILE A 138 -0.85 -6.18 -6.51
C ILE A 138 -1.39 -6.62 -5.16
N VAL A 139 -1.99 -5.68 -4.44
CA VAL A 139 -2.93 -5.97 -3.35
C VAL A 139 -4.35 -5.73 -3.83
N TYR A 140 -5.31 -6.40 -3.24
CA TYR A 140 -6.74 -6.27 -3.55
C TYR A 140 -7.58 -6.27 -2.28
N GLN A 141 -8.75 -5.63 -2.31
CA GLN A 141 -9.69 -5.61 -1.19
C GLN A 141 -10.78 -6.68 -1.33
N GLU A 142 -11.22 -6.93 -2.56
CA GLU A 142 -12.36 -7.81 -2.84
C GLU A 142 -12.07 -8.74 -4.01
N LYS A 143 -12.71 -9.92 -3.96
CA LYS A 143 -12.75 -10.89 -5.06
C LYS A 143 -14.19 -11.22 -5.40
N SER A 144 -14.51 -11.27 -6.68
CA SER A 144 -15.85 -11.60 -7.17
C SER A 144 -15.77 -12.68 -8.24
N LYS A 145 -16.66 -13.67 -8.17
CA LYS A 145 -16.78 -14.73 -9.18
C LYS A 145 -18.00 -14.44 -10.06
N THR A 146 -17.79 -14.37 -11.36
CA THR A 146 -18.85 -14.13 -12.35
C THR A 146 -18.84 -15.24 -13.38
N THR A 147 -20.02 -15.69 -13.80
CA THR A 147 -20.14 -16.66 -14.89
C THR A 147 -20.06 -15.92 -16.23
N GLY A 148 -19.09 -16.30 -17.06
CA GLY A 148 -18.91 -15.72 -18.39
C GLY A 148 -19.95 -16.23 -19.41
N PRO A 149 -19.95 -15.66 -20.63
CA PRO A 149 -20.84 -16.10 -21.74
C PRO A 149 -20.62 -17.57 -22.12
N ASP A 150 -19.40 -18.07 -21.88
CA ASP A 150 -18.93 -19.43 -22.04
C ASP A 150 -19.38 -20.38 -20.90
N LYS A 151 -20.21 -19.91 -19.97
CA LYS A 151 -20.62 -20.61 -18.73
C LYS A 151 -19.44 -20.99 -17.80
N ALA A 152 -18.24 -20.54 -18.12
CA ALA A 152 -17.07 -20.71 -17.27
C ALA A 152 -17.08 -19.66 -16.16
N ALA A 153 -16.72 -20.08 -14.95
CA ALA A 153 -16.58 -19.13 -13.86
C ALA A 153 -15.26 -18.35 -13.97
N LYS A 154 -15.36 -17.03 -14.04
CA LYS A 154 -14.23 -16.10 -14.04
C LYS A 154 -14.13 -15.42 -12.69
N LEU A 155 -12.91 -15.34 -12.18
CA LEU A 155 -12.61 -14.73 -10.91
C LEU A 155 -11.95 -13.37 -11.15
N TYR A 156 -12.50 -12.35 -10.51
CA TYR A 156 -12.06 -10.97 -10.65
C TYR A 156 -11.59 -10.40 -9.33
N LEU A 157 -10.48 -9.67 -9.38
CA LEU A 157 -9.95 -8.86 -8.27
C LEU A 157 -10.40 -7.41 -8.43
N ARG A 158 -10.91 -6.82 -7.35
CA ARG A 158 -11.41 -5.44 -7.29
C ARG A 158 -10.56 -4.60 -6.34
N ASP A 159 -10.63 -3.28 -6.55
CA ASP A 159 -9.92 -2.28 -5.75
C ASP A 159 -8.43 -2.59 -5.60
N THR A 160 -7.82 -2.87 -6.75
CA THR A 160 -6.44 -3.31 -6.83
C THR A 160 -5.48 -2.14 -6.72
N THR A 161 -4.33 -2.36 -6.09
CA THR A 161 -3.22 -1.39 -6.04
C THR A 161 -1.91 -2.11 -6.32
N GLY A 162 -1.10 -1.56 -7.23
CA GLY A 162 0.24 -2.07 -7.52
C GLY A 162 1.21 -1.79 -6.39
N VAL A 163 1.93 -2.82 -5.94
CA VAL A 163 2.89 -2.75 -4.83
C VAL A 163 4.26 -3.27 -5.27
N SER A 164 5.32 -2.83 -4.60
CA SER A 164 6.67 -3.31 -4.88
C SER A 164 6.94 -4.64 -4.17
N LEU A 165 7.91 -5.41 -4.70
CA LEU A 165 8.38 -6.63 -4.02
C LEU A 165 8.91 -6.32 -2.62
N LYS A 166 9.57 -5.17 -2.45
CA LYS A 166 10.05 -4.73 -1.13
C LYS A 166 8.92 -4.53 -0.13
N SER A 167 7.77 -4.03 -0.54
CA SER A 167 6.60 -3.92 0.35
C SER A 167 6.13 -5.29 0.84
N ILE A 168 6.14 -6.31 -0.03
CA ILE A 168 5.81 -7.68 0.34
C ILE A 168 6.89 -8.30 1.22
N LEU A 169 8.17 -8.05 0.93
CA LEU A 169 9.28 -8.52 1.78
C LEU A 169 9.31 -7.79 3.14
N ALA A 170 8.82 -6.55 3.23
CA ALA A 170 8.71 -5.82 4.50
C ALA A 170 7.50 -6.26 5.33
N PHE A 171 6.34 -6.47 4.71
CA PHE A 171 5.06 -6.61 5.43
C PHE A 171 4.29 -7.92 5.17
N GLY A 172 4.80 -8.78 4.29
CA GLY A 172 4.19 -10.07 4.00
C GLY A 172 4.49 -11.12 5.07
N GLY A 173 4.18 -12.38 4.75
CA GLY A 173 4.34 -13.51 5.66
C GLY A 173 5.78 -13.98 5.81
N GLU A 174 5.93 -15.23 6.24
CA GLU A 174 7.23 -15.85 6.49
C GLU A 174 8.13 -15.81 5.24
N LEU A 175 9.42 -15.54 5.45
CA LEU A 175 10.41 -15.48 4.38
C LEU A 175 11.31 -16.69 4.49
N GLU A 176 11.45 -17.47 3.43
CA GLU A 176 12.31 -18.65 3.34
C GLU A 176 13.21 -18.56 2.11
N ALA A 177 14.40 -19.16 2.18
CA ALA A 177 15.25 -19.28 1.00
C ALA A 177 14.80 -20.49 0.18
N SER A 178 14.77 -20.36 -1.15
CA SER A 178 14.60 -21.51 -2.04
C SER A 178 15.75 -22.52 -1.86
N GLU A 179 15.50 -23.78 -2.23
CA GLU A 179 16.50 -24.86 -2.15
C GLU A 179 17.79 -24.53 -2.92
N ASP A 180 17.65 -23.88 -4.08
CA ASP A 180 18.76 -23.43 -4.93
C ASP A 180 19.36 -22.08 -4.50
N ARG A 181 18.82 -21.45 -3.45
CA ARG A 181 19.24 -20.15 -2.89
C ARG A 181 19.25 -19.00 -3.91
N ARG A 182 18.37 -19.04 -4.90
CA ARG A 182 18.22 -17.97 -5.91
C ARG A 182 17.00 -17.09 -5.68
N GLN A 183 16.04 -17.58 -4.88
CA GLN A 183 14.76 -16.92 -4.69
C GLN A 183 14.39 -16.90 -3.20
N ILE A 184 13.53 -15.95 -2.86
CA ILE A 184 12.86 -15.88 -1.57
C ILE A 184 11.45 -16.43 -1.75
N ILE A 185 11.06 -17.39 -0.93
CA ILE A 185 9.70 -17.90 -0.83
C ILE A 185 8.99 -17.11 0.28
N VAL A 186 7.88 -16.47 -0.05
CA VAL A 186 7.03 -15.73 0.89
C VAL A 186 5.80 -16.59 1.20
N ASP A 187 5.60 -16.91 2.48
CA ASP A 187 4.43 -17.63 3.01
C ASP A 187 4.16 -18.98 2.31
N GLY A 188 5.24 -19.62 1.84
CA GLY A 188 5.21 -20.95 1.22
C GLY A 188 4.66 -21.04 -0.20
N TRP A 189 4.24 -19.93 -0.83
CA TRP A 189 3.59 -19.99 -2.16
C TRP A 189 4.12 -18.99 -3.20
N PHE A 190 4.57 -17.81 -2.77
CA PHE A 190 5.03 -16.76 -3.66
C PHE A 190 6.56 -16.75 -3.74
N ARG A 191 7.12 -16.73 -4.96
CA ARG A 191 8.58 -16.68 -5.17
C ARG A 191 9.01 -15.31 -5.68
N VAL A 192 10.04 -14.76 -5.08
CA VAL A 192 10.63 -13.46 -5.40
C VAL A 192 12.08 -13.66 -5.81
N ASP A 193 12.47 -13.12 -6.96
CA ASP A 193 13.87 -13.05 -7.37
C ASP A 193 14.59 -12.00 -6.50
N ALA A 194 15.31 -12.47 -5.48
CA ALA A 194 16.04 -11.64 -4.53
C ALA A 194 17.18 -12.45 -3.91
N SER A 195 18.21 -11.76 -3.44
CA SER A 195 19.37 -12.42 -2.84
C SER A 195 18.97 -13.07 -1.52
N PRO A 196 19.50 -14.27 -1.16
CA PRO A 196 19.31 -14.84 0.17
C PRO A 196 19.74 -13.90 1.31
N GLN A 197 20.66 -12.97 1.04
CA GLN A 197 21.08 -11.95 2.01
C GLN A 197 19.94 -10.98 2.35
N ASP A 198 19.04 -10.70 1.40
CA ASP A 198 17.90 -9.81 1.61
C ASP A 198 16.96 -10.39 2.67
N ILE A 199 16.82 -11.72 2.75
CA ILE A 199 16.02 -12.38 3.80
C ILE A 199 16.47 -11.95 5.19
N THR A 200 17.78 -11.97 5.45
CA THR A 200 18.34 -11.61 6.76
C THR A 200 18.09 -10.13 7.06
N VAL A 201 18.25 -9.25 6.06
CA VAL A 201 17.99 -7.81 6.20
C VAL A 201 16.52 -7.57 6.51
N PHE A 202 15.60 -8.12 5.73
CA PHE A 202 14.15 -7.94 5.94
C PHE A 202 13.69 -8.54 7.26
N ARG A 203 14.16 -9.74 7.65
CA ARG A 203 13.85 -10.34 8.96
C ARG A 203 14.33 -9.46 10.11
N ARG A 204 15.56 -8.93 10.03
CA ARG A 204 16.10 -8.04 11.06
C ARG A 204 15.31 -6.74 11.14
N LEU A 205 14.97 -6.15 9.99
CA LEU A 205 14.19 -4.93 9.90
C LEU A 205 12.78 -5.11 10.49
N ARG A 206 12.10 -6.21 10.16
CA ARG A 206 10.81 -6.58 10.75
C ARG A 206 10.90 -6.71 12.27
N SER A 207 11.90 -7.44 12.77
CA SER A 207 12.11 -7.59 14.22
C SER A 207 12.35 -6.24 14.93
N LEU A 208 13.07 -5.32 14.30
CA LEU A 208 13.26 -3.97 14.83
C LEU A 208 11.95 -3.18 14.83
N LEU A 209 11.18 -3.23 13.74
CA LEU A 209 9.87 -2.59 13.66
C LEU A 209 8.91 -3.14 14.72
N ASP A 210 8.84 -4.46 14.88
CA ASP A 210 8.02 -5.12 15.91
C ASP A 210 8.41 -4.65 17.30
N GLY A 211 9.70 -4.49 17.56
CA GLY A 211 10.20 -3.94 18.82
C GLY A 211 9.73 -2.51 19.06
N VAL A 212 9.73 -1.67 18.02
CA VAL A 212 9.22 -0.29 18.08
C VAL A 212 7.71 -0.28 18.32
N LEU A 213 6.96 -1.08 17.56
CA LEU A 213 5.50 -1.17 17.68
C LEU A 213 5.08 -1.72 19.05
N ARG A 214 5.77 -2.72 19.59
CA ARG A 214 5.51 -3.24 20.95
C ARG A 214 5.70 -2.17 22.01
N ARG A 215 6.81 -1.42 21.98
CA ARG A 215 7.02 -0.31 22.92
C ARG A 215 5.93 0.75 22.80
N LYS A 216 5.47 1.04 21.57
CA LYS A 216 4.36 1.97 21.33
C LYS A 216 3.01 1.41 21.78
N ILE A 217 2.79 0.09 21.76
CA ILE A 217 1.58 -0.53 22.34
C ILE A 217 1.64 -0.47 23.87
N ASP A 218 2.79 -0.75 24.47
CA ASP A 218 2.99 -0.75 25.93
C ASP A 218 2.89 0.66 26.53
N ALA A 219 3.37 1.67 25.79
CA ALA A 219 3.29 3.08 26.17
C ALA A 219 2.85 3.95 24.97
N PRO A 220 1.55 3.99 24.64
CA PRO A 220 1.05 4.68 23.45
C PRO A 220 1.37 6.16 23.40
N GLN A 221 1.30 6.85 24.53
CA GLN A 221 1.57 8.29 24.60
C GLN A 221 3.07 8.63 24.56
N ALA A 222 3.96 7.64 24.70
CA ALA A 222 5.40 7.90 24.66
C ALA A 222 5.88 8.17 23.22
N ASP A 223 6.71 9.19 23.06
CA ASP A 223 7.39 9.44 21.80
C ASP A 223 8.36 8.31 21.46
N LEU A 224 8.65 8.16 20.16
CA LEU A 224 9.65 7.20 19.72
C LEU A 224 11.04 7.63 20.20
N ASP A 225 11.79 6.69 20.76
CA ASP A 225 13.20 6.86 21.06
C ASP A 225 14.04 7.06 19.79
N GLU A 226 15.29 7.50 19.93
CA GLU A 226 16.20 7.72 18.80
C GLU A 226 16.37 6.46 17.92
N LEU A 227 16.32 5.28 18.53
CA LEU A 227 16.36 4.02 17.81
C LEU A 227 15.07 3.81 17.01
N GLY A 228 13.90 4.04 17.60
CA GLY A 228 12.61 3.92 16.92
C GLY A 228 12.49 4.87 15.74
N LEU A 229 12.92 6.12 15.90
CA LEU A 229 12.96 7.10 14.81
C LEU A 229 13.87 6.63 13.66
N ARG A 230 15.06 6.09 13.98
CA ARG A 230 15.98 5.53 12.96
C ARG A 230 15.41 4.32 12.25
N VAL A 231 14.75 3.42 12.97
CA VAL A 231 14.11 2.23 12.37
C VAL A 231 13.03 2.65 11.39
N VAL A 232 12.17 3.61 11.76
CA VAL A 232 11.14 4.15 10.86
C VAL A 232 11.77 4.79 9.63
N ASP A 233 12.82 5.59 9.79
CA ASP A 233 13.55 6.19 8.67
C ASP A 233 14.12 5.13 7.71
N TRP A 234 14.79 4.10 8.24
CA TRP A 234 15.34 3.02 7.41
C TRP A 234 14.27 2.29 6.61
N ILE A 235 13.12 2.00 7.22
CA ILE A 235 11.99 1.34 6.54
C ILE A 235 11.45 2.23 5.45
N VAL A 236 11.23 3.52 5.73
CA VAL A 236 10.73 4.45 4.72
C VAL A 236 11.71 4.55 3.55
N ARG A 237 13.01 4.76 3.82
CA ARG A 237 14.05 4.78 2.79
C ARG A 237 14.05 3.50 1.96
N LEU A 238 14.00 2.33 2.61
CA LEU A 238 13.97 1.04 1.90
C LEU A 238 12.78 0.94 0.93
N LEU A 239 11.60 1.39 1.36
CA LEU A 239 10.35 1.30 0.61
C LEU A 239 10.25 2.31 -0.52
N VAL A 240 10.86 3.50 -0.38
CA VAL A 240 10.72 4.59 -1.37
C VAL A 240 11.92 4.73 -2.31
N LEU A 241 13.11 4.20 -1.98
CA LEU A 241 14.34 4.48 -2.75
C LEU A 241 14.56 3.61 -3.98
N ASP A 242 13.80 2.53 -4.19
CA ASP A 242 13.95 1.64 -5.37
C ASP A 242 12.67 1.48 -6.20
N THR A 243 11.95 2.56 -6.45
CA THR A 243 10.80 2.53 -7.39
C THR A 243 11.21 2.43 -8.87
N GLN A 244 12.42 1.94 -9.16
CA GLN A 244 12.90 1.63 -10.52
C GLN A 244 12.80 0.13 -10.77
N GLN A 245 11.56 -0.39 -10.84
CA GLN A 245 11.24 -1.62 -11.57
C GLN A 245 9.71 -1.71 -11.65
N ALA A 246 9.21 -1.25 -12.80
CA ALA A 246 7.87 -1.52 -13.31
C ALA A 246 8.03 -2.43 -14.53
#